data_AF-A0A959QZE5-F1
#
_entry.id   AF-A0A959QZE5-F1
#
_cell.length_a   1.000
_cell.length_b   1.000
_cell.length_c   1.000
_cell.angle_alpha   90.00
_cell.angle_beta   90.00
_cell.angle_gamma   90.00
#
_symmetry.space_group_name_H-M   'P 1'
#
loop_
_entity.id
_entity.type
_entity.pdbx_description
1 polymer ?
#
loop_
_entity_poly.entity_id
_entity_poly.type
_entity_poly.pdbx_seq_one_letter_code
_entity_poly.pdbx_strand_id
1 'polypeptide(L)'
;MHYQRGKDRGQVFMTSLEGMVDSDSWARIVDLFVDALPIAELGFTHSKLNKEGNLPYHPSDLFKLLLYGYRHGIRSANQLSNACTINVEVM
;
A
#
# COMPACT_ATOMS: atom_id res chain seq x y z
N MET A 1 -27.05 -5.75 -30.75
CA MET A 1 -25.86 -6.29 -30.04
C MET A 1 -25.81 -5.65 -28.66
N HIS A 2 -25.89 -6.43 -27.58
CA HIS A 2 -25.87 -5.89 -26.23
C HIS A 2 -24.43 -5.88 -25.70
N TYR A 3 -23.90 -4.70 -25.40
CA TYR A 3 -22.62 -4.52 -24.73
C TYR A 3 -22.87 -4.20 -23.25
N GLN A 4 -22.04 -4.76 -22.37
CA GLN A 4 -22.02 -4.32 -20.98
C GLN A 4 -21.47 -2.88 -20.93
N ARG A 5 -22.22 -1.98 -20.31
CA ARG A 5 -21.77 -0.61 -20.04
C ARG A 5 -21.08 -0.57 -18.68
N GLY A 6 -20.00 0.19 -18.58
CA GLY A 6 -19.32 0.45 -17.31
C GLY A 6 -20.22 1.20 -16.33
N LYS A 7 -19.81 1.20 -15.06
CA LYS A 7 -20.47 2.00 -14.01
C LYS A 7 -20.21 3.49 -14.25
N ASP A 8 -21.21 4.32 -13.95
CA ASP A 8 -21.06 5.78 -13.99
C ASP A 8 -20.10 6.25 -12.88
N ARG A 9 -19.20 7.18 -13.21
CA ARG A 9 -18.19 7.71 -12.29
C ARG A 9 -18.68 8.92 -11.48
N GLY A 10 -19.84 9.48 -11.82
CA GLY A 10 -20.48 10.59 -11.10
C GLY A 10 -21.27 10.17 -9.86
N GLN A 11 -21.36 8.87 -9.56
CA GLN A 11 -22.08 8.35 -8.40
C GLN A 11 -21.37 8.67 -7.08
N VAL A 12 -22.14 9.08 -6.07
CA VAL A 12 -21.65 9.27 -4.70
C VAL A 12 -21.90 8.00 -3.90
N PHE A 13 -20.88 7.53 -3.18
CA PHE A 13 -21.00 6.45 -2.20
C PHE A 13 -20.09 6.71 -1.00
N MET A 14 -20.45 6.16 0.16
CA MET A 14 -19.68 6.28 1.40
C MET A 14 -19.11 4.91 1.75
N THR A 15 -17.79 4.83 1.92
CA THR A 15 -17.07 3.61 2.31
C THR A 15 -15.87 3.96 3.17
N SER A 16 -15.35 3.00 3.95
CA SER A 16 -14.03 3.09 4.55
C SER A 16 -12.95 2.65 3.57
N LEU A 17 -11.71 3.12 3.75
CA LEU A 17 -10.54 2.63 2.99
C LEU A 17 -10.37 1.12 3.16
N GLU A 18 -10.52 0.63 4.39
CA GLU A 18 -10.55 -0.81 4.69
C GLU A 18 -11.63 -1.57 3.91
N GLY A 19 -12.80 -0.96 3.70
CA GLY A 19 -13.89 -1.57 2.92
C GLY A 19 -13.68 -1.52 1.41
N MET A 20 -12.69 -0.75 0.93
CA MET A 20 -12.35 -0.69 -0.50
C MET A 20 -11.34 -1.77 -0.90
N VAL A 21 -10.60 -2.33 0.05
CA VAL A 21 -9.69 -3.45 -0.18
C VAL A 21 -10.47 -4.76 -0.10
N ASP A 22 -10.34 -5.60 -1.14
CA ASP A 22 -11.01 -6.90 -1.19
C ASP A 22 -10.65 -7.77 0.03
N SER A 23 -11.59 -8.59 0.51
CA SER A 23 -11.35 -9.48 1.65
C SER A 23 -10.27 -10.52 1.38
N ASP A 24 -10.14 -10.96 0.13
CA ASP A 24 -9.14 -11.93 -0.31
C ASP A 24 -7.90 -11.26 -0.93
N SER A 25 -7.77 -9.93 -0.79
CA SER A 25 -6.61 -9.21 -1.30
C SER A 25 -5.32 -9.66 -0.61
N TRP A 26 -4.28 -9.85 -1.41
CA TRP A 26 -2.95 -10.19 -0.93
C TRP A 26 -2.36 -9.11 -0.01
N ALA A 27 -2.78 -7.85 -0.17
CA ALA A 27 -2.34 -6.75 0.69
C ALA A 27 -2.62 -7.02 2.17
N ARG A 28 -3.77 -7.63 2.49
CA ARG A 28 -4.12 -7.98 3.88
C ARG A 28 -3.18 -9.02 4.50
N ILE A 29 -2.72 -9.97 3.71
CA ILE A 29 -1.72 -10.97 4.15
C ILE A 29 -0.39 -10.27 4.43
N VAL A 30 -0.02 -9.30 3.59
CA VAL A 30 1.19 -8.51 3.78
C VAL A 30 1.10 -7.65 5.03
N ASP A 31 -0.04 -7.01 5.29
CA ASP A 31 -0.25 -6.24 6.50
C ASP A 31 -0.04 -7.09 7.75
N LEU A 32 -0.76 -8.22 7.84
CA LEU A 32 -0.64 -9.15 8.97
C LEU A 32 0.80 -9.66 9.14
N PHE A 33 1.47 -9.96 8.03
CA PHE A 33 2.86 -10.45 8.06
C PHE A 33 3.83 -9.38 8.54
N VAL A 34 3.76 -8.16 7.98
CA VAL A 34 4.69 -7.08 8.32
C VAL A 34 4.45 -6.56 9.73
N ASP A 35 3.19 -6.49 10.17
CA ASP A 35 2.83 -6.03 11.51
C ASP A 35 3.28 -7.00 12.60
N ALA A 36 3.41 -8.30 12.27
CA ALA A 36 3.93 -9.32 13.19
C ALA A 36 5.47 -9.31 13.30
N LEU A 37 6.20 -8.62 12.41
CA LEU A 37 7.66 -8.65 12.39
C LEU A 37 8.28 -7.62 13.35
N PRO A 38 9.34 -7.98 14.10
CA PRO A 38 10.09 -7.05 14.94
C PRO A 38 11.02 -6.18 14.07
N ILE A 39 10.45 -5.19 13.37
CA ILE A 39 11.16 -4.35 12.39
C ILE A 39 12.35 -3.60 12.98
N ALA A 40 12.29 -3.23 14.26
CA ALA A 40 13.42 -2.61 14.96
C ALA A 40 14.63 -3.55 15.10
N GLU A 41 14.39 -4.86 15.24
CA GLU A 41 15.45 -5.87 15.42
C GLU A 41 16.01 -6.36 14.08
N LEU A 42 15.23 -6.23 13.00
CA LEU A 42 15.62 -6.59 11.64
C LEU A 42 16.65 -5.64 11.00
N GLY A 43 17.14 -4.64 11.74
CA GLY A 43 18.20 -3.75 11.29
C GLY A 43 17.73 -2.54 10.47
N PHE A 44 16.44 -2.21 10.49
CA PHE A 44 15.94 -1.00 9.83
C PHE A 44 16.42 0.27 10.56
N THR A 45 17.20 1.08 9.86
CA THR A 45 17.95 2.24 10.41
C THR A 45 17.11 3.46 10.72
N HIS A 46 15.92 3.60 10.12
CA HIS A 46 15.02 4.75 10.29
C HIS A 46 13.84 4.48 11.23
N SER A 47 13.98 3.51 12.15
CA SER A 47 12.99 3.23 13.18
C SER A 47 12.89 4.32 14.26
N LYS A 48 13.87 5.23 14.35
CA LYS A 48 13.89 6.35 15.28
C LYS A 48 13.77 7.68 14.54
N LEU A 49 12.84 8.51 14.98
CA LEU A 49 12.60 9.85 14.46
C LEU A 49 13.78 10.78 14.76
N ASN A 50 14.29 11.46 13.74
CA ASN A 50 15.25 12.54 13.94
C ASN A 50 14.54 13.78 14.51
N LYS A 51 15.24 14.55 15.36
CA LYS A 51 14.70 15.77 15.98
C LYS A 51 14.46 16.92 14.99
N GLU A 52 15.09 16.89 13.81
CA GLU A 52 15.05 17.96 12.82
C GLU A 52 14.85 17.39 11.41
N GLY A 53 14.10 18.11 10.57
CA GLY A 53 13.81 17.75 9.19
C GLY A 53 12.42 17.12 8.96
N ASN A 54 12.21 16.62 7.75
CA ASN A 54 10.96 15.94 7.39
C ASN A 54 10.85 14.59 8.10
N LEU A 55 9.63 14.25 8.51
CA LEU A 55 9.30 12.95 9.08
C LEU A 55 9.61 11.85 8.03
N PRO A 56 10.43 10.83 8.38
CA PRO A 56 10.61 9.67 7.51
C PRO A 56 9.32 8.83 7.47
N TYR A 57 9.13 8.10 6.38
CA TYR A 57 8.10 7.05 6.32
C TYR A 57 8.43 5.94 7.32
N HIS A 58 7.38 5.30 7.86
CA HIS A 58 7.58 4.17 8.75
C HIS A 58 8.24 3.01 7.98
N PRO A 59 9.25 2.32 8.55
CA PRO A 59 9.91 1.23 7.83
C PRO A 59 8.96 0.07 7.46
N SER A 60 7.90 -0.17 8.25
CA SER A 60 6.84 -1.13 7.90
C SER A 60 6.19 -0.79 6.56
N ASP A 61 5.76 0.47 6.39
CA ASP A 61 4.99 0.89 5.22
C ASP A 61 5.85 0.80 3.96
N LEU A 62 7.11 1.20 4.07
CA LEU A 62 8.08 1.03 2.99
C LEU A 62 8.32 -0.44 2.66
N PHE A 63 8.34 -1.32 3.66
CA PHE A 63 8.51 -2.76 3.44
C PHE A 63 7.28 -3.39 2.77
N LYS A 64 6.06 -3.03 3.20
CA LYS A 64 4.80 -3.41 2.55
C LYS A 64 4.80 -3.00 1.07
N LEU A 65 5.20 -1.76 0.78
CA LEU A 65 5.32 -1.24 -0.59
C LEU A 65 6.35 -2.02 -1.41
N LEU A 66 7.47 -2.40 -0.81
CA LEU A 66 8.53 -3.18 -1.46
C LEU A 66 8.04 -4.59 -1.82
N LEU A 67 7.30 -5.23 -0.92
CA LEU A 67 6.67 -6.52 -1.16
C LEU A 67 5.63 -6.43 -2.29
N TYR A 68 4.80 -5.39 -2.29
CA TYR A 68 3.87 -5.11 -3.38
C TYR A 68 4.59 -4.97 -4.72
N GLY A 69 5.65 -4.15 -4.77
CA GLY A 69 6.46 -4.01 -5.98
C GLY A 69 7.03 -5.32 -6.48
N TYR A 70 7.55 -6.15 -5.56
CA TYR A 70 8.09 -7.45 -5.89
C TYR A 70 7.02 -8.39 -6.49
N ARG A 71 5.83 -8.45 -5.86
CA ARG A 71 4.71 -9.29 -6.32
C ARG A 71 4.21 -8.88 -7.71
N HIS A 72 4.13 -7.59 -7.98
CA HIS A 72 3.62 -7.03 -9.22
C HIS A 72 4.70 -6.81 -10.30
N GLY A 73 5.96 -7.20 -10.04
CA GLY A 73 7.07 -7.04 -10.97
C GLY A 73 7.50 -5.59 -11.19
N ILE A 74 7.08 -4.67 -10.31
CA ILE A 74 7.39 -3.24 -10.39
C ILE A 74 8.76 -3.00 -9.78
N ARG A 75 9.72 -2.59 -10.62
CA ARG A 75 11.10 -2.26 -10.20
C ARG A 75 11.38 -0.77 -10.14
N SER A 76 10.55 0.04 -10.79
CA SER A 76 10.73 1.50 -10.84
C SER A 76 10.06 2.17 -9.64
N ALA A 77 10.83 3.00 -8.93
CA ALA A 77 10.29 3.81 -7.83
C ALA A 77 9.17 4.75 -8.29
N ASN A 78 9.24 5.27 -9.52
CA ASN A 78 8.18 6.12 -10.08
C ASN A 78 6.88 5.33 -10.31
N GLN A 79 7.00 4.08 -10.76
CA GLN A 79 5.83 3.22 -10.93
C GLN A 79 5.22 2.81 -9.58
N LEU A 80 6.04 2.60 -8.55
CA LEU A 80 5.57 2.37 -7.19
C LEU A 80 4.84 3.59 -6.62
N SER A 81 5.43 4.77 -6.77
CA SER A 81 4.80 6.04 -6.37
C SER A 81 3.44 6.24 -7.06
N ASN A 82 3.37 5.94 -8.35
CA ASN A 82 2.10 5.98 -9.08
C ASN A 82 1.10 4.94 -8.54
N ALA A 83 1.55 3.73 -8.19
CA ALA A 83 0.69 2.69 -7.62
C ALA A 83 0.06 3.13 -6.29
N CYS A 84 0.81 3.82 -5.41
CA CYS A 84 0.27 4.43 -4.19
C CYS A 84 -0.86 5.45 -4.45
N THR A 85 -0.95 6.00 -5.66
CA THR A 85 -1.98 7.00 -6.00
C THR A 85 -3.22 6.37 -6.63
N ILE A 86 -3.05 5.26 -7.36
CA ILE A 86 -4.11 4.66 -8.20
C ILE A 86 -4.66 3.35 -7.67
N ASN A 87 -3.96 2.66 -6.76
CA ASN A 87 -4.38 1.40 -6.19
C ASN A 87 -4.62 1.53 -4.68
N VAL A 88 -5.85 1.24 -4.27
CA VAL A 88 -6.27 1.28 -2.87
C VAL A 88 -5.60 0.19 -2.03
N GLU A 89 -5.08 -0.88 -2.63
CA GLU A 89 -4.32 -1.92 -1.93
C GLU A 89 -2.96 -1.44 -1.41
N VAL A 90 -2.46 -0.31 -1.91
CA VAL A 90 -1.13 0.25 -1.60
C VAL A 90 -1.25 1.60 -0.87
N MET A 91 -2.45 2.18 -0.80
CA MET A 91 -2.73 3.41 -0.06
C MET A 91 -2.74 3.14 1.44
#